data_AF-A0A9P7J5K1-F1
#
_entry.id   AF-A0A9P7J5K1-F1
#
_cell.length_a   1.000
_cell.length_b   1.000
_cell.length_c   1.000
_cell.angle_alpha   90.00
_cell.angle_beta   90.00
_cell.angle_gamma   90.00
#
_symmetry.space_group_name_H-M   'P 1'
#
loop_
_entity.id
_entity.type
_entity.pdbx_description
1 polymer ?
#
loop_
_entity_poly.entity_id
_entity_poly.type
_entity_poly.pdbx_seq_one_letter_code
_entity_poly.pdbx_strand_id
1 'polypeptide(L)'
;MNNSNFCKMIHMKRTLCHKYKQAKNGIAESEKAFNRLDGAVPAASKKEWLASERIAQSSRINDPVAMDVYEINIKKALSKKEIELRLLEEGDARNAAPAHRSVATWISMGLAIEEAQIAFVIKLQRIERRTTETQRLDI
;
A
#
# COMPACT_ATOMS: atom_id res chain seq x y z
N MET A 1 14.00 3.45 39.85
CA MET A 1 15.13 3.05 38.98
C MET A 1 14.64 2.04 37.95
N ASN A 2 14.99 2.21 36.68
CA ASN A 2 14.30 1.59 35.53
C ASN A 2 14.67 0.10 35.34
N ASN A 3 13.86 -0.80 35.88
CA ASN A 3 14.00 -2.27 35.81
C ASN A 3 14.02 -2.82 34.37
N SER A 4 13.56 -2.04 33.38
CA SER A 4 13.48 -2.46 31.97
C SER A 4 14.84 -2.78 31.35
N ASN A 5 15.88 -1.97 31.61
CA ASN A 5 17.22 -2.21 31.06
C ASN A 5 17.90 -3.44 31.70
N PHE A 6 17.67 -3.66 32.99
CA PHE A 6 18.16 -4.85 33.70
C PHE A 6 17.50 -6.13 33.16
N CYS A 7 16.18 -6.15 33.00
CA CYS A 7 15.46 -7.26 32.39
C CYS A 7 15.92 -7.55 30.95
N LYS A 8 16.21 -6.52 30.14
CA LYS A 8 16.78 -6.70 28.80
C LYS A 8 18.13 -7.40 28.84
N MET A 9 19.01 -7.01 29.76
CA MET A 9 20.33 -7.61 29.93
C MET A 9 20.23 -9.10 30.34
N ILE A 10 19.36 -9.43 31.30
CA ILE A 10 19.14 -10.83 31.74
C ILE A 10 18.63 -11.70 30.59
N HIS A 11 17.69 -11.20 29.78
CA HIS A 11 17.15 -11.95 28.64
C HIS A 11 18.10 -11.99 27.44
N MET A 12 19.09 -11.10 27.36
CA MET A 12 19.98 -10.96 26.21
C MET A 12 20.73 -12.25 25.89
N LYS A 13 21.25 -12.95 26.92
CA LYS A 13 21.94 -14.24 26.74
C LYS A 13 21.04 -15.27 26.03
N ARG A 14 19.81 -15.45 26.50
CA ARG A 14 18.84 -16.39 25.91
C ARG A 14 18.51 -16.01 24.47
N THR A 15 18.26 -14.72 24.22
CA THR A 15 17.95 -14.19 22.89
C THR A 15 19.11 -14.39 21.92
N LEU A 16 20.34 -14.10 22.34
CA LEU A 16 21.54 -14.30 21.54
C LEU A 16 21.75 -15.78 21.20
N CYS A 17 21.66 -16.68 22.19
CA CYS A 17 21.76 -18.11 21.94
C CYS A 17 20.68 -18.61 20.96
N HIS A 18 19.45 -18.10 21.08
CA HIS A 18 18.37 -18.46 20.18
C HIS A 18 18.61 -17.95 18.76
N LYS A 19 18.96 -16.67 18.60
CA LYS A 19 19.31 -16.06 17.31
C LYS A 19 20.49 -16.75 16.65
N TYR A 20 21.52 -17.11 17.40
CA TYR A 20 22.67 -17.86 16.89
C TYR A 20 22.26 -19.22 16.34
N LYS A 21 21.43 -19.99 17.07
CA LYS A 21 20.92 -21.29 16.60
C LYS A 21 20.08 -21.13 15.34
N GLN A 22 19.19 -20.14 15.29
CA GLN A 22 18.41 -19.85 14.09
C GLN A 22 19.30 -19.46 12.91
N ALA A 23 20.23 -18.53 13.11
CA ALA A 23 21.16 -18.11 12.07
C ALA A 23 21.97 -19.29 11.53
N LYS A 24 22.51 -20.14 12.41
CA LYS A 24 23.25 -21.36 12.04
C LYS A 24 22.40 -22.31 11.20
N ASN A 25 21.14 -22.54 11.59
CA ASN A 25 20.24 -23.41 10.84
C ASN A 25 19.83 -22.79 9.48
N GLY A 26 19.72 -21.46 9.42
CA GLY A 26 19.31 -20.71 8.24
C GLY A 26 20.42 -20.43 7.22
N ILE A 27 21.67 -20.81 7.49
CA ILE A 27 22.81 -20.55 6.58
C ILE A 27 22.52 -21.12 5.18
N ALA A 28 22.17 -22.41 5.10
CA ALA A 28 21.98 -23.08 3.81
C ALA A 28 20.82 -22.47 3.00
N GLU A 29 19.72 -22.11 3.66
CA GLU A 29 18.59 -21.45 3.00
C GLU A 29 18.94 -20.04 2.54
N SER A 30 19.66 -19.29 3.38
CA SER A 30 20.10 -17.93 3.09
C SER A 30 21.10 -17.91 1.93
N GLU A 31 22.04 -18.86 1.91
CA GLU A 31 23.00 -19.04 0.81
C GLU A 31 22.29 -19.39 -0.49
N LYS A 32 21.31 -20.30 -0.45
CA LYS A 32 20.50 -20.63 -1.63
C LYS A 32 19.71 -19.42 -2.15
N ALA A 33 19.10 -18.65 -1.24
CA ALA A 33 18.37 -17.43 -1.60
C ALA A 33 19.31 -16.38 -2.20
N PHE A 34 20.50 -16.19 -1.59
CA PHE A 34 21.52 -15.27 -2.09
C PHE A 34 22.00 -15.67 -3.48
N ASN A 35 22.39 -16.92 -3.70
CA ASN A 35 22.86 -17.41 -4.99
C ASN A 35 21.80 -17.27 -6.09
N ARG A 36 20.53 -17.47 -5.75
CA ARG A 36 19.41 -17.25 -6.67
C ARG A 36 19.29 -15.78 -7.08
N LEU A 37 19.41 -14.86 -6.12
CA LEU A 37 19.36 -13.41 -6.39
C LEU A 37 20.59 -12.97 -7.18
N ASP A 38 21.78 -13.38 -6.74
CA ASP A 38 23.04 -13.05 -7.39
C ASP A 38 23.07 -13.56 -8.85
N GLY A 39 22.60 -14.79 -9.10
CA GLY A 39 22.50 -15.33 -10.45
C GLY A 39 21.56 -14.56 -11.39
N ALA A 40 20.58 -13.83 -10.85
CA ALA A 40 19.62 -13.05 -11.63
C ALA A 40 20.14 -11.64 -11.99
N VAL A 41 21.20 -11.16 -11.33
CA VAL A 41 21.70 -9.79 -11.49
C VAL A 41 22.74 -9.71 -12.62
N PRO A 42 22.64 -8.71 -13.53
CA PRO A 42 23.65 -8.48 -14.56
C PRO A 42 25.06 -8.20 -13.99
N ALA A 43 26.10 -8.70 -14.65
CA ALA A 43 27.49 -8.56 -14.18
C ALA A 43 27.95 -7.10 -14.04
N ALA A 44 27.46 -6.19 -14.89
CA ALA A 44 27.76 -4.76 -14.80
C ALA A 44 27.25 -4.15 -13.48
N SER A 45 25.99 -4.43 -13.12
CA SER A 45 25.37 -3.95 -11.88
C SER A 45 26.09 -4.51 -10.64
N LYS A 46 26.53 -5.78 -10.67
CA LYS A 46 27.32 -6.34 -9.56
C LYS A 46 28.62 -5.57 -9.33
N LYS A 47 29.33 -5.22 -10.41
CA LYS A 47 30.59 -4.48 -10.33
C LYS A 47 30.38 -3.09 -9.74
N GLU A 48 29.32 -2.40 -10.16
CA GLU A 48 28.94 -1.10 -9.62
C GLU A 48 28.58 -1.19 -8.14
N TRP A 49 27.74 -2.15 -7.75
CA TRP A 49 27.34 -2.34 -6.36
C TRP A 49 28.52 -2.66 -5.44
N LEU A 50 29.43 -3.54 -5.87
CA LEU A 50 30.65 -3.84 -5.11
C LEU A 50 31.57 -2.62 -4.98
N ALA A 51 31.62 -1.74 -5.98
CA ALA A 51 32.38 -0.50 -5.88
C ALA A 51 31.74 0.46 -4.86
N SER A 52 30.42 0.65 -4.94
CA SER A 52 29.66 1.48 -4.00
C SER A 52 29.74 0.95 -2.57
N GLU A 53 29.67 -0.37 -2.38
CA GLU A 53 29.82 -1.03 -1.08
C GLU A 53 31.18 -0.71 -0.45
N ARG A 54 32.28 -0.85 -1.22
CA ARG A 54 33.63 -0.56 -0.72
C ARG A 54 33.76 0.89 -0.27
N ILE A 55 33.26 1.83 -1.08
CA ILE A 55 33.29 3.26 -0.76
C ILE A 55 32.49 3.53 0.52
N ALA A 56 31.26 3.02 0.60
CA ALA A 56 30.39 3.16 1.76
C ALA A 56 31.06 2.64 3.05
N GLN A 57 31.63 1.43 3.01
CA GLN A 57 32.27 0.84 4.17
C GLN A 57 33.55 1.57 4.58
N SER A 58 34.34 2.05 3.62
CA SER A 58 35.57 2.82 3.92
C SER A 58 35.27 4.19 4.53
N SER A 59 34.17 4.82 4.11
CA SER A 59 33.83 6.18 4.52
C SER A 59 32.88 6.23 5.73
N ARG A 60 32.32 5.09 6.16
CA ARG A 60 31.27 4.98 7.19
C ARG A 60 31.50 5.80 8.46
N ILE A 61 32.75 5.92 8.91
CA ILE A 61 33.08 6.65 10.16
C ILE A 61 33.11 8.17 9.93
N ASN A 62 33.60 8.60 8.78
CA ASN A 62 33.88 10.01 8.48
C ASN A 62 32.72 10.68 7.74
N ASP A 63 31.93 9.91 7.00
CA ASP A 63 30.79 10.37 6.23
C ASP A 63 29.59 9.42 6.44
N PRO A 64 28.63 9.80 7.31
CA PRO A 64 27.42 9.03 7.51
C PRO A 64 26.55 8.88 6.25
N VAL A 65 26.59 9.85 5.32
CA VAL A 65 25.80 9.85 4.08
C VAL A 65 26.27 8.74 3.14
N ALA A 66 27.53 8.33 3.22
CA ALA A 66 28.06 7.22 2.43
C ALA A 66 27.31 5.90 2.67
N MET A 67 26.59 5.74 3.79
CA MET A 67 25.79 4.56 4.10
C MET A 67 24.40 4.57 3.45
N ASP A 68 23.96 5.68 2.85
CA ASP A 68 22.63 5.80 2.23
C ASP A 68 22.48 4.88 1.00
N VAL A 69 23.59 4.33 0.49
CA VAL A 69 23.58 3.28 -0.56
C VAL A 69 22.76 2.05 -0.15
N TYR A 70 22.66 1.76 1.15
CA TYR A 70 21.83 0.66 1.66
C TYR A 70 20.38 1.06 1.92
N GLU A 71 20.02 2.34 1.76
CA GLU A 71 18.67 2.80 1.95
C GLU A 71 17.77 2.33 0.81
N ILE A 72 16.71 1.62 1.18
CA ILE A 72 15.77 1.04 0.23
C ILE A 72 14.78 2.15 -0.20
N ASN A 73 15.07 2.78 -1.33
CA ASN A 73 14.16 3.74 -1.96
C ASN A 73 13.07 3.02 -2.79
N ILE A 74 12.13 2.36 -2.10
CA ILE A 74 10.92 1.87 -2.76
C ILE A 74 9.99 3.06 -2.97
N LYS A 75 9.69 3.38 -4.23
CA LYS A 75 8.61 4.30 -4.55
C LYS A 75 7.32 3.73 -3.94
N LYS A 76 6.71 4.51 -3.05
CA LYS A 76 5.43 4.15 -2.44
C LYS A 76 4.45 3.77 -3.55
N ALA A 77 3.86 2.59 -3.43
CA ALA A 77 2.81 2.17 -4.35
C ALA A 77 1.68 3.22 -4.32
N LEU A 78 1.07 3.47 -5.47
CA LEU A 78 -0.08 4.38 -5.55
C LEU A 78 -1.14 3.94 -4.56
N SER A 79 -1.64 4.90 -3.78
CA SER A 79 -2.79 4.71 -2.91
C SER A 79 -4.00 4.30 -3.74
N LYS A 80 -4.92 3.53 -3.15
CA LYS A 80 -6.21 3.21 -3.78
C LYS A 80 -6.91 4.45 -4.35
N LYS A 81 -6.87 5.57 -3.61
CA LYS A 81 -7.44 6.85 -4.05
C LYS A 81 -6.72 7.43 -5.28
N GLU A 82 -5.40 7.30 -5.36
CA GLU A 82 -4.60 7.77 -6.50
C GLU A 82 -4.85 6.88 -7.73
N ILE A 83 -5.07 5.58 -7.52
CA ILE A 83 -5.48 4.64 -8.57
C ILE A 83 -6.88 5.01 -9.07
N GLU A 84 -7.84 5.26 -8.17
CA GLU A 84 -9.21 5.67 -8.51
C GLU A 84 -9.24 7.00 -9.28
N LEU A 85 -8.48 8.01 -8.81
CA LEU A 85 -8.36 9.31 -9.50
C LEU A 85 -7.80 9.13 -10.91
N ARG A 86 -6.72 8.36 -11.04
CA ARG A 86 -6.10 8.07 -12.34
C ARG A 86 -7.07 7.37 -13.29
N LEU A 87 -7.86 6.42 -12.80
CA LEU A 87 -8.87 5.74 -13.62
C LEU A 87 -9.99 6.68 -14.08
N LEU A 88 -10.36 7.66 -13.25
CA LEU A 88 -11.32 8.70 -13.61
C LEU A 88 -10.75 9.62 -14.71
N GLU A 89 -9.52 10.13 -14.52
CA GLU A 89 -8.83 11.00 -15.46
C GLU A 89 -8.58 10.30 -16.82
N GLU A 90 -8.14 9.04 -16.81
CA GLU A 90 -7.97 8.23 -18.02
C GLU A 90 -9.32 7.96 -18.73
N GLY A 91 -10.40 7.85 -17.95
CA GLY A 91 -11.76 7.74 -18.47
C GLY A 91 -12.20 9.01 -19.19
N ASP A 92 -12.00 10.17 -18.58
CA ASP A 92 -12.41 11.47 -19.13
C ASP A 92 -11.61 11.88 -20.37
N ALA A 93 -10.31 11.55 -20.42
CA ALA A 93 -9.50 11.77 -21.62
C ALA A 93 -9.96 10.92 -22.82
N ARG A 94 -10.47 9.69 -22.58
CA ARG A 94 -11.02 8.81 -23.62
C ARG A 94 -12.44 9.17 -24.03
N ASN A 95 -13.18 9.83 -23.14
CA ASN A 95 -14.55 10.32 -23.36
C ASN A 95 -14.64 11.53 -24.32
N ALA A 96 -13.51 12.09 -24.79
CA ALA A 96 -13.50 13.20 -25.76
C ALA A 96 -14.06 12.80 -27.14
N ALA A 97 -14.16 11.50 -27.44
CA ALA A 97 -14.89 10.99 -28.59
C ALA A 97 -16.24 10.37 -28.13
N PRO A 98 -17.38 10.70 -28.77
CA PRO A 98 -18.72 10.29 -28.32
C PRO A 98 -18.97 8.76 -28.30
N ALA A 99 -18.04 7.94 -28.80
CA ALA A 99 -18.16 6.50 -28.89
C ALA A 99 -17.55 5.72 -27.71
N HIS A 100 -16.73 6.34 -26.86
CA HIS A 100 -16.00 5.64 -25.80
C HIS A 100 -16.32 6.20 -24.42
N ARG A 101 -17.55 5.97 -23.96
CA ARG A 101 -17.96 6.29 -22.58
C ARG A 101 -17.31 5.28 -21.61
N SER A 102 -16.46 5.76 -20.70
CA SER A 102 -15.70 4.90 -19.76
C SER A 102 -16.63 4.11 -18.82
N VAL A 103 -16.15 2.96 -18.32
CA VAL A 103 -16.91 2.10 -17.36
C VAL A 103 -17.28 2.88 -16.09
N ALA A 104 -16.39 3.77 -15.63
CA ALA A 104 -16.65 4.62 -14.47
C ALA A 104 -17.85 5.56 -14.73
N THR A 105 -17.97 6.14 -15.93
CA THR A 105 -19.11 6.97 -16.29
C THR A 105 -20.42 6.19 -16.29
N TRP A 106 -20.42 4.92 -16.73
CA TRP A 106 -21.61 4.06 -16.67
C TRP A 106 -22.02 3.74 -15.23
N ILE A 107 -21.05 3.42 -14.37
CA ILE A 107 -21.32 3.16 -12.95
C ILE A 107 -21.88 4.40 -12.26
N SER A 108 -21.28 5.58 -12.49
CA SER A 108 -21.78 6.84 -11.93
C SER A 108 -23.19 7.17 -12.41
N MET A 109 -23.50 6.91 -13.69
CA MET A 109 -24.85 7.11 -14.23
C MET A 109 -25.86 6.13 -13.62
N GLY A 110 -25.47 4.87 -13.42
CA GLY A 110 -26.29 3.87 -12.72
C GLY A 110 -26.60 4.29 -11.28
N LEU A 111 -25.59 4.73 -10.53
CA LEU A 111 -25.76 5.23 -9.17
C LEU A 111 -26.68 6.46 -9.10
N ALA A 112 -26.52 7.42 -10.02
CA ALA A 112 -27.40 8.59 -10.08
C ALA A 112 -28.88 8.22 -10.35
N ILE A 113 -29.11 7.18 -11.16
CA ILE A 113 -30.46 6.66 -11.41
C ILE A 113 -31.02 5.99 -10.15
N GLU A 114 -30.25 5.15 -9.47
CA GLU A 114 -30.67 4.50 -8.22
C GLU A 114 -30.99 5.53 -7.13
N GLU A 115 -30.16 6.56 -6.98
CA GLU A 115 -30.41 7.67 -6.05
C GLU A 115 -31.73 8.40 -6.37
N ALA A 116 -32.01 8.67 -7.65
CA ALA A 116 -33.26 9.30 -8.07
C ALA A 116 -34.48 8.41 -7.79
N GLN A 117 -34.35 7.10 -8.02
CA GLN A 117 -35.40 6.12 -7.71
C GLN A 117 -35.69 6.06 -6.20
N ILE A 118 -34.66 5.99 -5.37
CA ILE A 118 -34.80 5.99 -3.91
C ILE A 118 -35.47 7.29 -3.45
N ALA A 119 -35.03 8.44 -3.94
CA ALA A 119 -35.62 9.73 -3.61
C ALA A 119 -37.11 9.82 -4.02
N PHE A 120 -37.47 9.23 -5.15
CA PHE A 120 -38.85 9.15 -5.62
C PHE A 120 -39.72 8.27 -4.73
N VAL A 121 -39.25 7.06 -4.36
CA VAL A 121 -39.96 6.16 -3.45
C VAL A 121 -40.18 6.81 -2.08
N ILE A 122 -39.17 7.48 -1.54
CA ILE A 122 -39.30 8.24 -0.28
C ILE A 122 -40.38 9.33 -0.39
N LYS A 123 -40.46 10.03 -1.53
CA LYS A 123 -41.52 11.03 -1.75
C LYS A 123 -42.90 10.39 -1.82
N LEU A 124 -43.06 9.27 -2.52
CA LEU A 124 -44.34 8.55 -2.59
C LEU A 124 -44.80 8.09 -1.20
N GLN A 125 -43.93 7.47 -0.42
CA GLN A 125 -44.26 7.04 0.95
C GLN A 125 -44.67 8.21 1.85
N ARG A 126 -44.05 9.39 1.67
CA ARG A 126 -44.46 10.61 2.40
C ARG A 126 -45.84 11.12 1.97
N ILE A 127 -46.19 11.01 0.70
CA ILE A 127 -47.50 11.41 0.18
C ILE A 127 -48.57 10.45 0.69
N GLU A 128 -48.36 9.13 0.60
CA GLU A 128 -49.32 8.11 1.08
C GLU A 128 -49.62 8.24 2.57
N ARG A 129 -48.59 8.53 3.38
CA ARG A 129 -48.78 8.81 4.82
C ARG A 129 -49.59 10.08 5.08
N ARG A 130 -49.38 11.14 4.28
CA ARG A 130 -50.15 12.39 4.40
C ARG A 130 -51.59 12.23 3.93
N THR A 131 -51.84 11.47 2.87
CA THR A 131 -53.21 11.21 2.41
C THR A 131 -54.02 10.39 3.41
N THR A 132 -53.37 9.46 4.12
CA THR A 132 -54.02 8.71 5.21
C THR A 132 -54.26 9.56 6.46
N GLU A 133 -53.41 10.55 6.75
CA GLU A 133 -53.66 11.53 7.81
C GLU A 133 -54.82 12.49 7.46
N THR A 134 -54.88 13.00 6.22
CA THR A 134 -55.99 13.87 5.80
C THR A 134 -57.32 13.12 5.71
N GLN A 135 -57.34 11.86 5.25
CA GLN A 135 -58.54 11.02 5.26
C GLN A 135 -59.01 10.67 6.68
N ARG A 136 -58.12 10.69 7.68
CA ARG A 136 -58.49 10.50 9.10
C ARG A 136 -59.06 11.76 9.76
N LEU A 137 -58.87 12.93 9.15
CA LEU A 137 -59.40 14.20 9.64
C LEU A 137 -60.78 14.57 9.07
N ASP A 138 -61.27 13.81 8.08
CA ASP A 138 -62.60 13.98 7.45
C ASP A 138 -63.72 13.10 8.10
N ILE A 139 -63.51 12.59 9.33
CA ILE A 139 -64.53 11.93 10.18
C ILE A 139 -64.74 12.77 11.44
#